data_AF-A0A9W4RZ55-F1
#
_entry.id   AF-A0A9W4RZ55-F1
#
_cell.length_a   1.000
_cell.length_b   1.000
_cell.length_c   1.000
_cell.angle_alpha   90.00
_cell.angle_beta   90.00
_cell.angle_gamma   90.00
#
_symmetry.space_group_name_H-M   'P 1'
#
loop_
_entity.id
_entity.type
_entity.pdbx_description
1 polymer ?
#
loop_
_entity_poly.entity_id
_entity_poly.type
_entity_poly.pdbx_seq_one_letter_code
_entity_poly.pdbx_strand_id
1 'polypeptide(L)'
;MGEPTYRDRDELKSALERQSGRPTPVTLRTVDVVTCDTIVLKWTAAFGEARLPVRGIQILTVEKAGPMRGWAIKTIDTEFNSLAYLVNLGGTYKMPEGGSDFQF
;
A
#
# COMPACT_ATOMS: atom_id res chain seq x y z
N MET A 1 15.56 -1.75 -6.47
CA MET A 1 14.23 -1.41 -5.94
C MET A 1 13.87 -0.03 -6.47
N GLY A 2 12.61 0.21 -6.83
CA GLY A 2 12.17 1.52 -7.35
C GLY A 2 12.27 2.63 -6.31
N GLU A 3 12.03 3.87 -6.72
CA GLU A 3 11.93 5.01 -5.80
C GLU A 3 10.74 4.83 -4.84
N PRO A 4 10.86 5.27 -3.58
CA PRO A 4 9.76 5.14 -2.62
C PRO A 4 8.58 6.04 -3.00
N THR A 5 7.35 5.52 -2.85
CA THR A 5 6.11 6.27 -3.10
C THR A 5 5.97 7.51 -2.22
N TYR A 6 6.49 7.46 -0.98
CA TYR A 6 6.56 8.58 -0.05
C TYR A 6 7.97 8.67 0.48
N ARG A 7 8.55 9.88 0.52
CA ARG A 7 9.97 10.05 0.89
C ARG A 7 10.22 9.88 2.38
N ASP A 8 9.23 10.22 3.20
CA ASP A 8 9.33 10.14 4.66
C ASP A 8 7.97 9.86 5.32
N ARG A 9 8.02 9.68 6.64
CA ARG A 9 6.85 9.39 7.48
C ARG A 9 5.82 10.52 7.43
N ASP A 10 6.25 11.77 7.38
CA ASP A 10 5.34 12.91 7.46
C ASP A 10 4.57 13.07 6.14
N GLU A 11 5.22 12.77 5.01
CA GLU A 11 4.59 12.69 3.69
C GLU A 11 3.54 11.55 3.63
N LEU A 12 3.89 10.35 4.08
CA LEU A 12 2.96 9.23 4.19
C LEU A 12 1.75 9.60 5.07
N LYS A 13 2.01 10.19 6.25
CA LYS A 13 0.95 10.58 7.19
C LYS A 13 0.02 11.63 6.58
N SER A 14 0.58 12.63 5.91
CA SER A 14 -0.17 13.66 5.19
C SER A 14 -1.01 13.06 4.06
N ALA A 15 -0.52 12.03 3.37
CA ALA A 15 -1.28 11.33 2.34
C ALA A 15 -2.48 10.56 2.94
N LEU A 16 -2.29 9.87 4.06
CA LEU A 16 -3.37 9.16 4.76
C LEU A 16 -4.44 10.11 5.31
N GLU A 17 -4.03 11.26 5.85
CA GLU A 17 -4.95 12.30 6.34
C GLU A 17 -5.80 12.88 5.20
N ARG A 18 -5.22 13.08 4.01
CA ARG A 18 -5.95 13.52 2.80
C ARG A 18 -7.02 12.52 2.32
N GLN A 19 -6.85 11.22 2.57
CA GLN A 19 -7.85 10.18 2.25
C GLN A 19 -9.03 10.15 3.24
N SER A 20 -9.54 11.31 3.66
CA SER A 20 -10.63 11.53 4.63
C SER A 20 -10.32 11.24 6.10
N GLY A 21 -9.07 10.90 6.44
CA GLY A 21 -8.66 10.54 7.81
C GLY A 21 -9.37 9.30 8.37
N ARG A 22 -10.20 8.62 7.58
CA ARG A 22 -10.84 7.35 7.92
C ARG A 22 -9.94 6.23 7.43
N PRO A 23 -9.43 5.36 8.32
CA PRO A 23 -8.66 4.19 7.90
C PRO A 23 -9.50 3.39 6.92
N THR A 24 -8.94 3.03 5.75
CA THR A 24 -9.61 2.03 4.91
C THR A 24 -9.62 0.73 5.71
N PRO A 25 -10.80 0.15 6.01
CA PRO A 25 -10.87 -1.04 6.84
C PRO A 25 -10.26 -2.22 6.10
N VAL A 26 -9.05 -2.60 6.52
CA VAL A 26 -8.40 -3.84 6.13
C VAL A 26 -8.67 -4.91 7.20
N THR A 27 -8.91 -6.13 6.75
CA THR A 27 -9.05 -7.31 7.61
C THR A 27 -7.79 -8.14 7.46
N LEU A 28 -7.01 -8.26 8.54
CA LEU A 28 -5.88 -9.17 8.62
C LEU A 28 -6.38 -10.62 8.45
N ARG A 29 -5.72 -11.39 7.58
CA ARG A 29 -6.03 -12.81 7.35
C ARG A 29 -5.01 -13.70 8.01
N THR A 30 -3.74 -13.49 7.71
CA THR A 30 -2.65 -14.29 8.24
C THR A 30 -1.40 -13.43 8.43
N VAL A 31 -0.55 -13.83 9.37
CA VAL A 31 0.84 -13.42 9.45
C VAL A 31 1.65 -14.65 9.06
N ASP A 32 2.24 -14.63 7.88
CA ASP A 32 2.85 -15.82 7.26
C ASP A 32 4.33 -15.96 7.61
N VAL A 33 5.04 -14.84 7.76
CA VAL A 33 6.48 -14.82 8.06
C VAL A 33 6.76 -13.78 9.13
N VAL A 34 7.50 -14.19 10.16
CA VAL A 34 8.06 -13.29 11.18
C VAL A 34 9.52 -13.66 11.36
N THR A 35 10.40 -12.71 11.09
CA THR A 35 11.84 -12.80 11.33
C THR A 35 12.27 -11.67 12.27
N CYS A 36 13.58 -11.50 12.48
CA CYS A 36 14.09 -10.46 13.37
C CYS A 36 13.77 -9.03 12.90
N ASP A 37 13.64 -8.81 11.59
CA ASP A 37 13.42 -7.48 11.02
C ASP A 37 12.28 -7.45 9.99
N THR A 38 11.64 -8.58 9.67
CA THR A 38 10.64 -8.65 8.61
C THR A 38 9.38 -9.36 9.07
N ILE A 39 8.22 -8.75 8.79
CA ILE A 39 6.89 -9.33 9.01
C ILE A 39 6.16 -9.35 7.66
N VAL A 40 5.68 -10.51 7.23
CA VAL A 40 4.83 -10.66 6.05
C VAL A 40 3.42 -11.04 6.49
N LEU A 41 2.43 -10.27 6.03
CA LEU A 41 1.03 -10.50 6.34
C LEU A 41 0.15 -10.45 5.10
N LYS A 42 -0.96 -11.18 5.14
CA LYS A 42 -2.03 -11.13 4.13
C LYS A 42 -3.24 -10.45 4.71
N TRP A 43 -3.92 -9.65 3.88
CA TRP A 43 -5.12 -8.92 4.28
C TRP A 43 -6.19 -8.96 3.17
N THR A 44 -7.42 -8.66 3.55
CA THR A 44 -8.53 -8.39 2.62
C THR A 44 -9.19 -7.07 2.93
N ALA A 45 -9.70 -6.38 1.91
CA ALA A 45 -10.50 -5.18 2.08
C ALA A 45 -11.58 -5.10 0.99
N ALA A 46 -12.44 -4.09 1.08
CA ALA A 46 -13.37 -3.72 0.02
C ALA A 46 -13.12 -2.25 -0.38
N PHE A 47 -12.90 -1.99 -1.66
CA PHE A 47 -12.55 -0.65 -2.17
C PHE A 47 -13.57 -0.12 -3.20
N GLY A 48 -13.63 1.20 -3.31
CA GLY A 48 -14.50 1.93 -4.24
C GLY A 48 -15.98 1.92 -3.87
N GLU A 49 -16.80 2.66 -4.62
CA GLU A 49 -18.25 2.71 -4.41
C GLU A 49 -18.90 1.32 -4.57
N ALA A 50 -18.39 0.53 -5.51
CA ALA A 50 -18.84 -0.84 -5.77
C ALA A 50 -18.39 -1.87 -4.71
N ARG A 51 -17.59 -1.48 -3.72
CA ARG A 51 -17.07 -2.35 -2.64
C ARG A 51 -16.44 -3.64 -3.14
N LEU A 52 -15.59 -3.52 -4.18
CA LEU A 52 -14.97 -4.69 -4.79
C LEU A 52 -13.99 -5.35 -3.82
N PRO A 53 -14.00 -6.70 -3.72
CA PRO A 53 -13.10 -7.42 -2.82
C PRO A 53 -11.66 -7.34 -3.32
N VAL A 54 -10.76 -7.02 -2.39
CA VAL A 54 -9.32 -6.91 -2.63
C VAL A 54 -8.58 -7.80 -1.66
N ARG A 55 -7.52 -8.43 -2.17
CA ARG A 55 -6.58 -9.25 -1.40
C ARG A 55 -5.21 -8.64 -1.58
N GLY A 56 -4.51 -8.43 -0.47
CA GLY A 56 -3.16 -7.90 -0.50
C GLY A 56 -2.19 -8.67 0.38
N ILE A 57 -0.92 -8.43 0.09
CA ILE A 57 0.24 -8.86 0.85
C ILE A 57 0.93 -7.57 1.29
N GLN A 58 1.38 -7.56 2.54
CA GLN A 58 2.15 -6.47 3.12
C GLN A 58 3.44 -7.05 3.67
N ILE A 59 4.57 -6.44 3.32
CA ILE A 59 5.86 -6.71 3.92
C ILE A 59 6.24 -5.49 4.75
N LEU A 60 6.46 -5.71 6.04
CA LEU A 60 6.93 -4.69 6.97
C LEU A 60 8.38 -5.01 7.32
N THR A 61 9.29 -4.10 6.96
CA THR A 61 10.64 -4.12 7.54
C THR A 61 10.61 -3.28 8.81
N VAL A 62 11.12 -3.81 9.91
CA VAL A 62 11.18 -3.14 11.20
C VAL A 62 12.63 -2.96 11.64
N GLU A 63 12.87 -1.88 12.37
CA GLU A 63 14.15 -1.62 13.01
C GLU A 63 13.96 -1.21 14.46
N LYS A 64 14.99 -1.41 15.27
CA LYS A 64 14.97 -1.00 16.66
C LYS A 64 15.08 0.52 16.72
N ALA A 65 14.01 1.19 17.13
CA ALA A 65 14.03 2.61 17.37
C ALA A 65 14.76 2.89 18.70
N GLY A 66 15.81 3.70 18.63
CA GLY A 66 16.45 4.28 19.82
C GLY A 66 15.49 5.21 20.58
N PRO A 67 16.03 6.07 21.46
CA PRO A 67 16.06 5.93 22.94
C PRO A 67 14.91 5.16 23.65
N MET A 68 13.78 4.85 23.00
CA MET A 68 12.62 4.21 23.62
C MET A 68 12.66 2.65 23.64
N ARG A 69 13.76 2.04 23.18
CA ARG A 69 13.95 0.56 23.10
C ARG A 69 12.83 -0.19 22.35
N GLY A 70 12.05 0.51 21.51
CA GLY A 70 10.92 -0.06 20.79
C GLY A 70 11.29 -0.55 19.39
N TRP A 71 10.33 -1.20 18.73
CA TRP A 71 10.39 -1.49 17.31
C TRP A 71 9.65 -0.40 16.54
N ALA A 72 10.24 0.08 15.45
CA ALA A 72 9.60 0.97 14.49
C ALA A 72 9.55 0.31 13.12
N ILE A 73 8.54 0.67 12.34
CA ILE A 73 8.45 0.28 10.94
C ILE A 73 9.39 1.17 10.14
N LYS A 74 10.29 0.53 9.39
CA LYS A 74 11.25 1.16 8.48
C LYS A 74 10.68 1.28 7.07
N THR A 75 10.12 0.18 6.54
CA THR A 75 9.51 0.16 5.21
C THR A 75 8.17 -0.57 5.24
N ILE A 76 7.30 -0.17 4.31
CA ILE A 76 5.99 -0.77 4.07
C ILE A 76 5.91 -1.04 2.57
N ASP A 77 6.07 -2.29 2.16
CA ASP A 77 5.93 -2.71 0.77
C ASP A 77 4.57 -3.39 0.59
N THR A 78 3.69 -2.78 -0.20
CA THR A 78 2.29 -3.19 -0.38
C THR A 78 2.06 -3.72 -1.79
N GLU A 79 1.53 -4.93 -1.89
CA GLU A 79 1.02 -5.49 -3.14
C GLU A 79 -0.42 -5.94 -2.96
N PHE A 80 -1.25 -5.76 -3.99
CA PHE A 80 -2.64 -6.24 -3.99
C PHE A 80 -3.09 -6.60 -5.41
N ASN A 81 -4.18 -7.36 -5.52
CA ASN A 81 -4.66 -7.79 -6.83
C ASN A 81 -4.99 -6.60 -7.76
N SER A 82 -4.36 -6.59 -8.94
CA SER A 82 -4.39 -5.50 -9.93
C SER A 82 -5.79 -5.12 -10.42
N LEU A 83 -6.75 -6.04 -10.35
CA LEU A 83 -8.17 -5.77 -10.64
C LEU A 83 -8.68 -4.57 -9.82
N ALA A 84 -8.25 -4.40 -8.56
CA ALA A 84 -8.64 -3.24 -7.74
C ALA A 84 -8.12 -1.89 -8.27
N TYR A 85 -6.94 -1.90 -8.89
CA TYR A 85 -6.31 -0.71 -9.44
C TYR A 85 -7.09 -0.19 -10.65
N LEU A 86 -7.51 -1.10 -11.53
CA LEU A 86 -8.26 -0.81 -12.75
C LEU A 86 -9.63 -0.21 -12.51
N VAL A 87 -10.34 -0.63 -11.46
CA VAL A 87 -11.75 -0.22 -11.28
C VAL A 87 -11.93 0.97 -10.35
N ASN A 88 -11.01 1.27 -9.41
CA ASN A 88 -11.30 2.26 -8.36
C ASN A 88 -10.09 2.99 -7.72
N LEU A 89 -8.84 2.56 -7.88
CA LEU A 89 -7.70 3.14 -7.13
C LEU A 89 -6.70 3.94 -7.97
N GLY A 90 -6.60 3.69 -9.29
CA GLY A 90 -5.61 4.36 -10.16
C GLY A 90 -6.00 5.74 -10.67
N GLY A 91 -7.24 6.19 -10.44
CA GLY A 91 -7.83 7.29 -11.23
C GLY A 91 -7.95 6.90 -12.70
N THR A 92 -8.89 7.50 -13.42
CA THR A 92 -8.90 7.40 -14.88
C THR A 92 -7.67 8.15 -15.40
N TYR A 93 -6.61 7.42 -15.76
CA TYR A 93 -5.57 7.98 -16.62
C TYR A 93 -6.24 8.30 -17.97
N LYS A 94 -6.52 9.59 -18.22
CA LYS A 94 -6.84 10.03 -19.57
C LYS A 94 -5.54 10.01 -20.36
N MET A 95 -5.43 9.08 -21.31
CA MET A 95 -4.43 9.16 -22.35
C MET A 95 -4.48 10.58 -22.95
N PRO A 96 -3.33 11.25 -23.20
CA PRO A 96 -3.32 12.48 -23.97
C PRO A 96 -4.07 12.27 -25.28
N GLU A 97 -4.88 13.23 -25.70
CA GLU A 97 -5.54 13.19 -27.00
C GLU A 97 -4.47 13.33 -28.10
N GLY A 98 -3.85 12.22 -28.47
CA GLY A 98 -2.86 12.15 -29.53
C GLY A 98 -1.65 11.30 -29.15
N GLY A 99 -1.66 10.03 -29.55
CA GLY A 99 -0.49 9.16 -29.42
C GLY A 99 -0.84 7.68 -29.46
N SER A 100 -1.52 7.23 -30.53
CA SER A 100 -1.40 5.84 -30.96
C SER A 100 0.05 5.64 -31.42
N ASP A 101 0.86 4.96 -30.60
CA ASP A 101 1.94 4.09 -31.09
C ASP A 101 2.54 3.33 -29.91
N PHE A 102 1.91 2.20 -29.59
CA PHE A 102 2.59 1.08 -28.96
C PHE A 102 2.40 -0.13 -29.86
N GLN A 103 3.41 -0.45 -30.67
CA GLN A 103 3.61 -1.77 -31.25
C GLN A 103 4.55 -2.57 -30.33
N PHE A 104 4.26 -3.86 -30.20
CA PHE A 104 4.92 -4.84 -29.33
C PHE A 104 6.42 -4.97 -29.56
#